data_AF-A0A7S1WS11-F1
#
_entry.id   AF-A0A7S1WS11-F1
#
_cell.length_a   1.000
_cell.length_b   1.000
_cell.length_c   1.000
_cell.angle_alpha   90.00
_cell.angle_beta   90.00
_cell.angle_gamma   90.00
#
_symmetry.space_group_name_H-M   'P 1'
#
loop_
_entity.id
_entity.type
_entity.pdbx_description
1 polymer ?
#
loop_
_entity_poly.entity_id
_entity_poly.type
_entity_poly.pdbx_seq_one_letter_code
_entity_poly.pdbx_strand_id
1 'polypeptide(L)'
;GRPPLTAVKYGVNCFFNEERMRLVKQPEVTVDADKAFFQDLRALCSEGAEKEDALHTFTLQTTPKVTAVPRFASEEEVEHLLRLAEGGGSACEDCAEARRFFPGGTAPVRIFEAFETDVVAALEVRLASVAHFPVENLGRMRVVRSGTAYGLGNRGCGQRAAVVCLAERDEVHFPHLGLRLLLRRGDMILWPNAWWSEPVSDGPDPRMRVVEDLRTTRVHLLGEGMTEPPLALDASFHDTPVSIRMQAARAG
;
A
#
# COMPACT_ATOMS: atom_id res chain seq x y z
N GLY A 1 -8.12 -5.96 13.62
CA GLY A 1 -9.58 -5.77 13.80
C GLY A 1 -10.26 -6.12 12.50
N ARG A 2 -11.20 -7.07 12.52
CA ARG A 2 -11.93 -7.48 11.30
C ARG A 2 -12.95 -6.39 10.93
N PRO A 3 -13.09 -6.01 9.65
CA PRO A 3 -14.19 -5.16 9.24
C PRO A 3 -15.51 -5.85 9.57
N PRO A 4 -16.49 -5.12 10.13
CA PRO A 4 -17.77 -5.72 10.46
C PRO A 4 -18.57 -6.06 9.20
N LEU A 5 -19.40 -7.10 9.29
CA LEU A 5 -20.34 -7.50 8.22
C LEU A 5 -21.47 -6.48 8.03
N THR A 6 -21.74 -5.62 9.01
CA THR A 6 -22.76 -4.57 8.96
C THR A 6 -22.24 -3.28 9.62
N ALA A 7 -22.69 -2.12 9.13
CA ALA A 7 -22.22 -0.80 9.59
C ALA A 7 -22.44 -0.56 11.11
N VAL A 8 -23.44 -1.20 11.71
CA VAL A 8 -23.82 -1.03 13.14
C VAL A 8 -22.70 -1.44 14.11
N LYS A 9 -21.82 -2.39 13.73
CA LYS A 9 -20.78 -2.91 14.62
C LYS A 9 -19.54 -2.01 14.72
N TYR A 10 -19.36 -1.03 13.82
CA TYR A 10 -18.23 -0.09 13.89
C TYR A 10 -18.36 0.86 15.09
N GLY A 11 -19.58 1.34 15.37
CA GLY A 11 -19.85 2.19 16.52
C GLY A 11 -19.66 1.48 17.87
N VAL A 12 -19.90 0.18 17.98
CA VAL A 12 -19.79 -0.49 19.28
C VAL A 12 -18.32 -0.77 19.66
N ASN A 13 -17.49 -1.21 18.71
CA ASN A 13 -16.11 -1.55 19.02
C ASN A 13 -15.20 -0.36 19.34
N CYS A 14 -15.51 0.84 18.85
CA CYS A 14 -14.74 2.05 19.14
C CYS A 14 -15.01 2.62 20.54
N PHE A 15 -16.19 2.36 21.11
CA PHE A 15 -16.63 3.00 22.36
C PHE A 15 -16.72 2.03 23.55
N PHE A 16 -16.85 0.71 23.32
CA PHE A 16 -17.10 -0.25 24.40
C PHE A 16 -15.98 -1.29 24.62
N ASN A 17 -14.84 -1.20 23.90
CA ASN A 17 -13.66 -1.99 24.27
C ASN A 17 -12.92 -1.25 25.40
N GLU A 18 -12.96 -1.78 26.62
CA GLU A 18 -12.17 -1.27 27.75
C GLU A 18 -10.65 -1.40 27.48
N GLU A 19 -10.24 -2.42 26.70
CA GLU A 19 -8.85 -2.66 26.33
C GLU A 19 -8.45 -1.91 25.06
N ARG A 20 -7.35 -1.13 25.14
CA ARG A 20 -6.71 -0.51 23.97
C ARG A 20 -6.05 -1.57 23.08
N MET A 21 -6.78 -2.01 22.06
CA MET A 21 -6.31 -3.02 21.09
C MET A 21 -5.29 -2.49 20.07
N ARG A 22 -5.25 -1.17 19.85
CA ARG A 22 -4.33 -0.52 18.92
C ARG A 22 -3.62 0.64 19.60
N LEU A 23 -2.29 0.66 19.49
CA LEU A 23 -1.47 1.83 19.79
C LEU A 23 -1.07 2.51 18.50
N VAL A 24 -0.69 3.77 18.64
CA VAL A 24 -0.22 4.58 17.53
C VAL A 24 1.15 5.12 17.94
N LYS A 25 2.20 4.77 17.20
CA LYS A 25 3.50 5.42 17.34
C LYS A 25 3.47 6.73 16.55
N GLN A 26 3.33 7.83 17.28
CA GLN A 26 3.41 9.17 16.73
C GLN A 26 4.85 9.46 16.25
N PRO A 27 5.01 10.16 15.11
CA PRO A 27 6.31 10.59 14.65
C PRO A 27 6.80 11.78 15.50
N GLU A 28 8.10 11.85 15.71
CA GLU A 28 8.73 12.93 16.51
C GLU A 28 9.27 14.05 15.61
N VAL A 29 9.48 13.78 14.33
CA VAL A 29 10.09 14.68 13.34
C VAL A 29 9.26 14.68 12.07
N THR A 30 9.19 15.84 11.43
CA THR A 30 8.64 16.03 10.08
C THR A 30 9.66 16.83 9.29
N VAL A 31 10.04 16.32 8.12
CA VAL A 31 11.00 16.94 7.21
C VAL A 31 10.25 17.41 5.97
N ASP A 32 10.53 18.63 5.53
CA ASP A 32 9.97 19.20 4.30
C ASP A 32 10.53 18.48 3.07
N ALA A 33 9.73 18.44 1.99
CA ALA A 33 10.08 17.68 0.79
C ALA A 33 11.40 18.13 0.13
N ASP A 34 11.73 19.41 0.17
CA ASP A 34 12.96 20.00 -0.38
C ASP A 34 14.22 19.64 0.43
N LYS A 35 14.06 19.29 1.71
CA LYS A 35 15.14 18.89 2.63
C LYS A 35 15.26 17.38 2.80
N ALA A 36 14.28 16.62 2.32
CA ALA A 36 14.28 15.17 2.40
C ALA A 36 15.41 14.56 1.54
N PHE A 37 15.97 13.44 2.00
CA PHE A 37 16.90 12.64 1.22
C PHE A 37 16.20 12.10 -0.03
N PHE A 38 16.73 12.45 -1.19
CA PHE A 38 16.15 12.09 -2.48
C PHE A 38 16.83 10.87 -3.08
N GLN A 39 16.04 9.89 -3.54
CA GLN A 39 16.53 8.70 -4.23
C GLN A 39 15.67 8.40 -5.46
N ASP A 40 16.30 8.33 -6.64
CA ASP A 40 15.71 7.71 -7.84
C ASP A 40 15.89 6.19 -7.75
N LEU A 41 14.78 5.45 -7.78
CA LEU A 41 14.81 3.99 -7.66
C LEU A 41 15.56 3.35 -8.83
N ARG A 42 15.46 3.89 -10.05
CA ARG A 42 16.15 3.34 -11.22
C ARG A 42 17.66 3.52 -11.15
N ALA A 43 18.12 4.54 -10.44
CA ALA A 43 19.56 4.75 -10.19
C ALA A 43 20.15 3.73 -9.21
N LEU A 44 19.33 2.95 -8.50
CA LEU A 44 19.82 1.85 -7.64
C LEU A 44 20.29 0.63 -8.45
N CYS A 45 19.79 0.47 -9.68
CA CYS A 45 20.26 -0.57 -10.59
C CYS A 45 21.59 -0.13 -11.22
N SER A 46 22.65 -0.93 -11.05
CA SER A 46 23.92 -0.69 -11.72
C SER A 46 23.77 -0.81 -13.23
N GLU A 47 24.56 -0.02 -13.97
CA GLU A 47 24.73 -0.17 -15.42
C GLU A 47 25.27 -1.59 -15.69
N GLY A 48 24.39 -2.50 -16.14
CA GLY A 48 24.73 -3.91 -16.38
C GLY A 48 23.78 -4.93 -15.75
N ALA A 49 22.93 -4.51 -14.80
CA ALA A 49 21.92 -5.38 -14.19
C ALA A 49 20.75 -5.73 -15.15
N GLU A 50 20.74 -5.18 -16.38
CA GLU A 50 19.65 -5.38 -17.34
C GLU A 50 19.60 -6.79 -17.96
N LYS A 51 20.63 -7.61 -17.76
CA LYS A 51 20.74 -8.92 -18.41
C LYS A 51 20.19 -10.08 -17.60
N GLU A 52 19.80 -9.86 -16.35
CA GLU A 52 19.21 -10.92 -15.53
C GLU A 52 17.73 -10.61 -15.30
N ASP A 53 16.86 -11.58 -15.61
CA ASP A 53 15.41 -11.56 -15.28
C ASP A 53 15.16 -11.62 -13.75
N ALA A 54 16.18 -11.32 -12.94
CA ALA A 54 16.13 -11.37 -11.50
C ALA A 54 15.57 -10.06 -10.93
N LEU A 55 14.62 -10.20 -10.01
CA LEU A 55 14.05 -9.08 -9.28
C LEU A 55 15.06 -8.55 -8.24
N HIS A 56 15.51 -7.30 -8.39
CA HIS A 56 16.41 -6.68 -7.43
C HIS A 56 15.65 -5.96 -6.31
N THR A 57 15.89 -6.38 -5.07
CA THR A 57 15.26 -5.78 -3.89
C THR A 57 16.28 -5.02 -3.06
N PHE A 58 16.03 -3.73 -2.82
CA PHE A 58 16.86 -2.87 -2.00
C PHE A 58 16.13 -2.51 -0.71
N THR A 59 16.80 -2.64 0.43
CA THR A 59 16.24 -2.22 1.73
C THR A 59 16.93 -0.93 2.17
N LEU A 60 16.18 0.17 2.20
CA LEU A 60 16.67 1.46 2.63
C LEU A 60 16.89 1.45 4.16
N GLN A 61 17.99 2.05 4.61
CA GLN A 61 18.37 2.11 6.03
C GLN A 61 17.57 3.18 6.79
N THR A 62 16.24 3.07 6.75
CA THR A 62 15.30 3.91 7.50
C THR A 62 14.73 3.14 8.70
N THR A 63 14.09 3.87 9.63
CA THR A 63 13.33 3.25 10.73
C THR A 63 11.90 3.79 10.77
N PRO A 64 10.88 3.01 10.35
CA PRO A 64 10.99 1.63 9.86
C PRO A 64 11.62 1.52 8.46
N LYS A 65 12.03 0.30 8.09
CA LYS A 65 12.68 0.00 6.80
C LYS A 65 11.69 0.12 5.65
N VAL A 66 12.09 0.85 4.60
CA VAL A 66 11.38 0.90 3.32
C VAL A 66 12.14 0.04 2.31
N THR A 67 11.42 -0.84 1.63
CA THR A 67 11.94 -1.69 0.57
C THR A 67 11.61 -1.06 -0.79
N ALA A 68 12.61 -0.95 -1.66
CA ALA A 68 12.46 -0.48 -3.03
C ALA A 68 12.77 -1.63 -4.00
N VAL A 69 11.93 -1.78 -5.02
CA VAL A 69 12.09 -2.79 -6.06
C VAL A 69 11.90 -2.12 -7.42
N PRO A 70 13.00 -1.65 -8.03
CA PRO A 70 12.95 -1.12 -9.38
C PRO A 70 12.52 -2.21 -10.37
N ARG A 71 11.80 -1.83 -11.44
CA ARG A 71 11.33 -2.78 -12.47
C ARG A 71 10.53 -3.95 -11.88
N PHE A 72 9.72 -3.69 -10.85
CA PHE A 72 8.92 -4.75 -10.21
C PHE A 72 7.89 -5.37 -11.15
N ALA A 73 7.18 -4.52 -11.90
CA ALA A 73 6.26 -4.93 -12.96
C ALA A 73 6.85 -4.56 -14.32
N SER A 74 6.63 -5.43 -15.32
CA SER A 74 7.01 -5.14 -16.70
C SER A 74 6.08 -4.09 -17.30
N GLU A 75 6.49 -3.49 -18.43
CA GLU A 75 5.64 -2.54 -19.16
C GLU A 75 4.33 -3.20 -19.61
N GLU A 76 4.39 -4.44 -20.09
CA GLU A 76 3.21 -5.21 -20.52
C GLU A 76 2.24 -5.48 -19.37
N GLU A 77 2.77 -5.78 -18.17
CA GLU A 77 1.96 -5.97 -16.98
C GLU A 77 1.29 -4.66 -16.55
N VAL A 78 2.01 -3.53 -16.59
CA VAL A 78 1.45 -2.21 -16.28
C VAL A 78 0.36 -1.83 -17.28
N GLU A 79 0.61 -1.97 -18.59
CA GLU A 79 -0.38 -1.69 -19.63
C GLU A 79 -1.61 -2.60 -19.53
N HIS A 80 -1.43 -3.86 -19.09
CA HIS A 80 -2.55 -4.75 -18.78
C HIS A 80 -3.42 -4.22 -17.63
N LEU A 81 -2.79 -3.80 -16.52
CA LEU A 81 -3.51 -3.22 -15.37
C LEU A 81 -4.26 -1.93 -15.74
N LEU A 82 -3.65 -1.07 -16.56
CA LEU A 82 -4.26 0.17 -17.04
C LEU A 82 -5.48 -0.11 -17.92
N ARG A 83 -5.37 -1.05 -18.87
CA ARG A 83 -6.52 -1.47 -19.70
C ARG A 83 -7.67 -2.03 -18.86
N LEU A 84 -7.37 -2.83 -17.83
CA LEU A 84 -8.40 -3.30 -16.89
C LEU A 84 -9.04 -2.13 -16.14
N ALA A 85 -8.28 -1.11 -15.74
CA ALA A 85 -8.81 0.07 -15.06
C ALA A 85 -9.73 0.90 -15.96
N GLU A 86 -9.40 1.04 -17.25
CA GLU A 86 -10.23 1.76 -18.25
C GLU A 86 -11.51 1.01 -18.63
N GLY A 87 -11.46 -0.33 -18.69
CA GLY A 87 -12.56 -1.18 -19.16
C GLY A 87 -13.81 -1.22 -18.28
N GLY A 88 -13.94 -0.34 -17.28
CA GLY A 88 -15.12 -0.26 -16.43
C GLY A 88 -15.32 -1.53 -15.58
N GLY A 89 -14.49 -1.67 -14.55
CA GLY A 89 -14.80 -2.63 -13.47
C GLY A 89 -15.97 -2.13 -12.63
N SER A 90 -16.28 -2.83 -11.53
CA SER A 90 -17.01 -2.24 -10.40
C SER A 90 -16.13 -1.14 -9.77
N ALA A 91 -15.88 -0.07 -10.52
CA ALA A 91 -15.51 1.21 -9.97
C ALA A 91 -16.71 1.58 -9.11
N CYS A 92 -16.54 1.55 -7.79
CA CYS A 92 -17.58 1.96 -6.86
C CYS A 92 -18.04 3.35 -7.33
N GLU A 93 -19.31 3.55 -7.70
CA GLU A 93 -19.84 4.90 -7.97
C GLU A 93 -19.50 5.84 -6.78
N ASP A 94 -19.42 5.26 -5.58
CA ASP A 94 -18.93 5.86 -4.34
C ASP A 94 -17.50 6.46 -4.42
N CYS A 95 -16.64 6.02 -5.34
CA CYS A 95 -15.27 6.51 -5.46
C CYS A 95 -15.23 7.99 -5.90
N ALA A 96 -16.14 8.38 -6.78
CA ALA A 96 -16.25 9.77 -7.25
C ALA A 96 -16.73 10.69 -6.12
N GLU A 97 -17.67 10.22 -5.30
CA GLU A 97 -18.14 10.96 -4.13
C GLU A 97 -17.08 11.07 -3.04
N ALA A 98 -16.30 10.02 -2.78
CA ALA A 98 -15.23 10.04 -1.79
C ALA A 98 -14.22 11.19 -2.02
N ARG A 99 -13.92 11.54 -3.28
CA ARG A 99 -13.04 12.68 -3.60
C ARG A 99 -13.63 14.04 -3.21
N ARG A 100 -14.96 14.17 -3.17
CA ARG A 100 -15.61 15.42 -2.70
C ARG A 100 -15.39 15.63 -1.21
N PHE A 101 -15.40 14.55 -0.42
CA PHE A 101 -15.22 14.61 1.03
C PHE A 101 -13.74 14.69 1.44
N PHE A 102 -12.84 14.12 0.65
CA PHE A 102 -11.41 14.07 0.92
C PHE A 102 -10.60 14.61 -0.26
N PRO A 103 -10.62 15.94 -0.50
CA PRO A 103 -9.86 16.54 -1.58
C PRO A 103 -8.37 16.25 -1.42
N GLY A 104 -7.74 15.71 -2.47
CA GLY A 104 -6.34 15.27 -2.46
C GLY A 104 -6.08 13.91 -1.77
N GLY A 105 -7.11 13.22 -1.28
CA GLY A 105 -6.97 11.85 -0.77
C GLY A 105 -6.77 10.81 -1.88
N THR A 106 -6.24 9.64 -1.51
CA THR A 106 -6.16 8.50 -2.43
C THR A 106 -7.57 8.07 -2.85
N ALA A 107 -7.79 7.96 -4.16
CA ALA A 107 -9.10 7.58 -4.70
C ALA A 107 -9.00 6.25 -5.46
N PRO A 108 -9.77 5.22 -5.10
CA PRO A 108 -9.81 3.99 -5.87
C PRO A 108 -10.38 4.24 -7.27
N VAL A 109 -9.75 3.62 -8.27
CA VAL A 109 -10.18 3.59 -9.67
C VAL A 109 -10.77 2.22 -10.00
N ARG A 110 -10.07 1.16 -9.59
CA ARG A 110 -10.50 -0.23 -9.75
C ARG A 110 -10.03 -1.08 -8.59
N ILE A 111 -10.84 -2.05 -8.18
CA ILE A 111 -10.47 -3.08 -7.21
C ILE A 111 -10.46 -4.42 -7.91
N PHE A 112 -9.32 -5.10 -7.92
CA PHE A 112 -9.20 -6.42 -8.56
C PHE A 112 -9.82 -7.52 -7.71
N GLU A 113 -10.32 -8.55 -8.37
CA GLU A 113 -10.56 -9.85 -7.74
C GLU A 113 -9.27 -10.65 -7.60
N ALA A 114 -9.22 -11.54 -6.61
CA ALA A 114 -8.07 -12.41 -6.44
C ALA A 114 -7.90 -13.31 -7.68
N PHE A 115 -6.69 -13.33 -8.23
CA PHE A 115 -6.35 -14.08 -9.45
C PHE A 115 -7.28 -13.75 -10.64
N GLU A 116 -7.76 -12.51 -10.77
CA GLU A 116 -8.73 -12.09 -11.79
C GLU A 116 -8.27 -12.42 -13.23
N THR A 117 -6.97 -12.29 -13.49
CA THR A 117 -6.31 -12.70 -14.74
C THR A 117 -4.95 -13.32 -14.41
N ASP A 118 -4.34 -14.03 -15.35
CA ASP A 118 -2.99 -14.61 -15.16
C ASP A 118 -1.93 -13.55 -14.80
N VAL A 119 -2.00 -12.35 -15.39
CA VAL A 119 -1.10 -11.22 -15.05
C VAL A 119 -1.29 -10.76 -13.59
N VAL A 120 -2.54 -10.53 -13.18
CA VAL A 120 -2.89 -10.18 -11.79
C VAL A 120 -2.42 -11.27 -10.83
N ALA A 121 -2.68 -12.54 -11.13
CA ALA A 121 -2.22 -13.69 -10.36
C ALA A 121 -0.70 -13.72 -10.18
N ALA A 122 0.06 -13.51 -11.26
CA ALA A 122 1.52 -13.47 -11.23
C ALA A 122 2.03 -12.30 -10.35
N LEU A 123 1.41 -11.12 -10.47
CA LEU A 123 1.74 -9.96 -9.64
C LEU A 123 1.41 -10.19 -8.16
N GLU A 124 0.28 -10.82 -7.83
CA GLU A 124 -0.09 -11.17 -6.45
C GLU A 124 0.94 -12.10 -5.80
N VAL A 125 1.36 -13.14 -6.51
CA VAL A 125 2.41 -14.07 -6.03
C VAL A 125 3.75 -13.34 -5.87
N ARG A 126 4.12 -12.48 -6.82
CA ARG A 126 5.38 -11.71 -6.76
C ARG A 126 5.36 -10.71 -5.60
N LEU A 127 4.26 -9.99 -5.40
CA LEU A 127 4.03 -9.07 -4.29
C LEU A 127 4.15 -9.79 -2.94
N ALA A 128 3.49 -10.94 -2.80
CA ALA A 128 3.53 -11.77 -1.60
C ALA A 128 4.96 -12.23 -1.29
N SER A 129 5.70 -12.67 -2.32
CA SER A 129 7.11 -13.08 -2.21
C SER A 129 8.00 -11.94 -1.69
N VAL A 130 7.95 -10.75 -2.29
CA VAL A 130 8.73 -9.58 -1.84
C VAL A 130 8.32 -9.13 -0.45
N ALA A 131 7.02 -9.17 -0.14
CA ALA A 131 6.52 -8.80 1.17
C ALA A 131 6.88 -9.82 2.25
N HIS A 132 7.30 -11.03 1.89
CA HIS A 132 7.45 -12.18 2.78
C HIS A 132 6.13 -12.52 3.51
N PHE A 133 5.04 -12.51 2.77
CA PHE A 133 3.72 -12.96 3.22
C PHE A 133 3.23 -14.10 2.34
N PRO A 134 2.42 -15.02 2.87
CA PRO A 134 1.62 -15.91 2.02
C PRO A 134 0.69 -15.11 1.11
N VAL A 135 0.41 -15.60 -0.10
CA VAL A 135 -0.46 -14.88 -1.06
C VAL A 135 -1.87 -14.73 -0.51
N GLU A 136 -2.33 -15.66 0.33
CA GLU A 136 -3.64 -15.59 0.97
C GLU A 136 -3.79 -14.45 1.98
N ASN A 137 -2.67 -13.87 2.41
CA ASN A 137 -2.62 -12.71 3.30
C ASN A 137 -2.64 -11.37 2.53
N LEU A 138 -2.51 -11.39 1.20
CA LEU A 138 -2.65 -10.20 0.37
C LEU A 138 -4.13 -9.79 0.31
N GLY A 139 -4.42 -8.56 0.74
CA GLY A 139 -5.72 -7.94 0.53
C GLY A 139 -5.91 -7.59 -0.95
N ARG A 140 -7.15 -7.32 -1.36
CA ARG A 140 -7.46 -6.96 -2.76
C ARG A 140 -6.59 -5.83 -3.26
N MET A 141 -5.92 -6.08 -4.37
CA MET A 141 -5.15 -5.05 -5.07
C MET A 141 -6.07 -4.01 -5.70
N ARG A 142 -5.61 -2.77 -5.76
CA ARG A 142 -6.42 -1.63 -6.21
C ARG A 142 -5.61 -0.74 -7.12
N VAL A 143 -6.15 -0.40 -8.30
CA VAL A 143 -5.66 0.77 -9.02
C VAL A 143 -6.24 2.00 -8.32
N VAL A 144 -5.39 2.95 -7.98
CA VAL A 144 -5.76 4.17 -7.29
C VAL A 144 -5.18 5.38 -8.01
N ARG A 145 -5.86 6.52 -7.89
CA ARG A 145 -5.23 7.83 -8.03
C ARG A 145 -4.56 8.18 -6.72
N SER A 146 -3.26 8.41 -6.77
CA SER A 146 -2.43 8.66 -5.60
C SER A 146 -2.89 9.89 -4.82
N GLY A 147 -2.72 9.84 -3.49
CA GLY A 147 -3.11 10.92 -2.59
C GLY A 147 -2.02 11.99 -2.52
N THR A 148 -2.40 13.23 -2.76
CA THR A 148 -1.51 14.41 -2.77
C THR A 148 -1.65 15.28 -1.52
N ALA A 149 -2.62 14.97 -0.65
CA ALA A 149 -2.79 15.60 0.65
C ALA A 149 -2.17 14.73 1.75
N TYR A 150 -1.38 15.37 2.63
CA TYR A 150 -0.75 14.70 3.76
C TYR A 150 -1.80 14.10 4.71
N GLY A 151 -1.56 12.86 5.16
CA GLY A 151 -2.47 12.10 6.03
C GLY A 151 -3.69 11.49 5.33
N LEU A 152 -3.95 11.83 4.05
CA LEU A 152 -5.06 11.27 3.27
C LEU A 152 -4.62 10.18 2.27
N GLY A 153 -3.35 9.77 2.34
CA GLY A 153 -2.85 8.62 1.60
C GLY A 153 -3.39 7.30 2.16
N ASN A 154 -3.75 6.36 1.28
CA ASN A 154 -4.15 5.03 1.69
C ASN A 154 -2.93 4.26 2.22
N ARG A 155 -2.87 4.04 3.53
CA ARG A 155 -1.84 3.21 4.17
C ARG A 155 -2.21 1.73 4.19
N GLY A 156 -3.44 1.37 3.83
CA GLY A 156 -3.97 0.03 4.05
C GLY A 156 -4.21 -0.25 5.53
N CYS A 157 -4.93 -1.33 5.83
CA CYS A 157 -5.19 -1.75 7.22
C CYS A 157 -4.41 -3.00 7.63
N GLY A 158 -3.46 -3.42 6.80
CA GLY A 158 -2.54 -4.55 7.02
C GLY A 158 -1.23 -4.14 7.69
N GLN A 159 -0.38 -5.12 7.99
CA GLN A 159 0.95 -4.96 8.58
C GLN A 159 1.97 -4.34 7.63
N ARG A 160 1.82 -4.58 6.32
CA ARG A 160 2.62 -3.95 5.27
C ARG A 160 1.73 -3.37 4.21
N ALA A 161 2.24 -2.36 3.50
CA ALA A 161 1.64 -1.84 2.29
C ALA A 161 2.71 -1.65 1.22
N ALA A 162 2.27 -1.78 -0.03
CA ALA A 162 3.08 -1.53 -1.20
C ALA A 162 2.34 -0.63 -2.18
N VAL A 163 3.12 0.10 -2.96
CA VAL A 163 2.69 0.90 -4.11
C VAL A 163 3.56 0.50 -5.29
N VAL A 164 2.93 0.18 -6.42
CA VAL A 164 3.60 0.06 -7.73
C VAL A 164 3.19 1.26 -8.58
N CYS A 165 4.16 1.97 -9.15
CA CYS A 165 3.91 3.12 -10.03
C CYS A 165 3.38 2.64 -11.38
N LEU A 166 2.19 3.08 -11.78
CA LEU A 166 1.62 2.78 -13.11
C LEU A 166 1.75 3.97 -14.08
N ALA A 167 1.93 5.18 -13.55
CA ALA A 167 2.29 6.36 -14.33
C ALA A 167 3.75 6.28 -14.82
N GLU A 168 4.10 7.14 -15.78
CA GLU A 168 5.48 7.30 -16.25
C GLU A 168 6.43 7.65 -15.09
N ARG A 169 5.96 8.53 -14.20
CA ARG A 169 6.68 9.03 -13.03
C ARG A 169 5.73 9.23 -11.84
N ASP A 170 6.21 8.91 -10.65
CA ASP A 170 5.57 9.25 -9.37
C ASP A 170 6.65 9.62 -8.35
N GLU A 171 6.35 10.56 -7.45
CA GLU A 171 7.28 10.99 -6.42
C GLU A 171 6.63 10.86 -5.06
N VAL A 172 7.15 9.94 -4.24
CA VAL A 172 6.60 9.61 -2.93
C VAL A 172 7.46 10.22 -1.84
N HIS A 173 6.86 11.10 -1.04
CA HIS A 173 7.52 11.73 0.10
C HIS A 173 7.01 11.09 1.40
N PHE A 174 7.94 10.64 2.24
CA PHE A 174 7.73 10.19 3.62
C PHE A 174 8.28 11.24 4.59
N PRO A 175 7.48 12.22 5.03
CA PRO A 175 7.98 13.37 5.78
C PRO A 175 8.68 12.99 7.08
N HIS A 176 8.20 11.95 7.77
CA HIS A 176 8.76 11.53 9.05
C HIS A 176 10.00 10.64 8.94
N LEU A 177 10.30 10.16 7.74
CA LEU A 177 11.55 9.47 7.44
C LEU A 177 12.58 10.41 6.81
N GLY A 178 12.18 11.64 6.47
CA GLY A 178 13.01 12.53 5.66
C GLY A 178 13.41 11.89 4.34
N LEU A 179 12.50 11.14 3.71
CA LEU A 179 12.78 10.34 2.53
C LEU A 179 11.86 10.73 1.38
N ARG A 180 12.44 10.97 0.20
CA ARG A 180 11.74 11.27 -1.05
C ARG A 180 12.19 10.30 -2.12
N LEU A 181 11.26 9.54 -2.67
CA LEU A 181 11.53 8.48 -3.64
C LEU A 181 10.93 8.85 -4.98
N LEU A 182 11.77 8.87 -6.01
CA LEU A 182 11.32 8.97 -7.39
C LEU A 182 11.13 7.56 -7.96
N LEU A 183 9.88 7.25 -8.30
CA LEU A 183 9.46 6.03 -8.96
C LEU A 183 9.25 6.30 -10.44
N ARG A 184 9.60 5.33 -11.27
CA ARG A 184 9.17 5.24 -12.66
C ARG A 184 8.17 4.12 -12.80
N ARG A 185 7.49 4.08 -13.95
CA ARG A 185 6.57 3.01 -14.30
C ARG A 185 7.13 1.62 -13.97
N GLY A 186 6.32 0.80 -13.32
CA GLY A 186 6.66 -0.55 -12.89
C GLY A 186 7.52 -0.63 -11.62
N ASP A 187 8.04 0.48 -11.09
CA ASP A 187 8.77 0.47 -9.82
C ASP A 187 7.81 0.27 -8.65
N MET A 188 8.30 -0.44 -7.62
CA MET A 188 7.55 -0.68 -6.40
C MET A 188 8.30 -0.18 -5.17
N ILE A 189 7.54 0.33 -4.21
CA ILE A 189 7.99 0.50 -2.82
C ILE A 189 7.09 -0.28 -1.87
N LEU A 190 7.66 -0.81 -0.79
CA LEU A 190 6.99 -1.58 0.25
C LEU A 190 7.46 -1.07 1.62
N TRP A 191 6.55 -0.93 2.58
CA TRP A 191 6.90 -0.51 3.94
C TRP A 191 5.98 -1.18 4.97
N PRO A 192 6.39 -1.26 6.24
CA PRO A 192 5.53 -1.71 7.32
C PRO A 192 4.60 -0.57 7.78
N ASN A 193 3.34 -0.89 8.03
CA ASN A 193 2.35 0.00 8.64
C ASN A 193 2.18 -0.26 10.12
N ALA A 194 2.45 -1.48 10.58
CA ALA A 194 2.21 -1.87 11.96
C ALA A 194 3.10 -3.04 12.37
N TRP A 195 3.33 -3.18 13.69
CA TRP A 195 4.01 -4.32 14.29
C TRP A 195 3.30 -4.78 15.56
N TRP A 196 3.64 -5.98 16.02
CA TRP A 196 3.16 -6.51 17.30
C TRP A 196 4.09 -6.07 18.42
N SER A 197 3.55 -5.45 19.46
CA SER A 197 4.34 -5.10 20.66
C SER A 197 4.23 -6.20 21.72
N GLU A 198 3.41 -5.95 22.73
CA GLU A 198 3.26 -6.75 23.94
C GLU A 198 1.92 -7.51 23.94
N PRO A 199 1.82 -8.62 24.68
CA PRO A 199 0.54 -9.26 24.93
C PRO A 199 -0.41 -8.31 25.68
N VAL A 200 -1.68 -8.32 25.29
CA VAL A 200 -2.75 -7.51 25.91
C VAL A 200 -3.27 -8.18 27.18
N SER A 201 -3.07 -9.49 27.34
CA SER A 201 -3.57 -10.29 28.46
C SER A 201 -2.61 -11.43 28.81
N ASP A 202 -2.52 -11.80 30.08
CA ASP A 202 -1.70 -12.94 30.56
C ASP A 202 -2.39 -14.32 30.41
N GLY A 203 -3.46 -14.39 29.61
CA GLY A 203 -4.20 -15.62 29.35
C GLY A 203 -3.42 -16.64 28.51
N PRO A 204 -3.92 -17.89 28.38
CA PRO A 204 -3.24 -18.96 27.65
C PRO A 204 -3.13 -18.70 26.13
N ASP A 205 -3.88 -17.75 25.59
CA ASP A 205 -3.79 -17.26 24.21
C ASP A 205 -3.71 -15.73 24.21
N PRO A 206 -2.53 -15.16 24.51
CA PRO A 206 -2.38 -13.73 24.67
C PRO A 206 -2.56 -13.02 23.33
N ARG A 207 -3.58 -12.17 23.23
CA ARG A 207 -3.76 -11.32 22.05
C ARG A 207 -2.62 -10.30 22.01
N MET A 208 -1.90 -10.22 20.89
CA MET A 208 -0.84 -9.24 20.73
C MET A 208 -1.40 -7.86 20.40
N ARG A 209 -0.85 -6.81 21.02
CA ARG A 209 -1.22 -5.43 20.72
C ARG A 209 -0.61 -5.01 19.40
N VAL A 210 -1.42 -4.41 18.51
CA VAL A 210 -0.94 -3.83 17.25
C VAL A 210 -0.50 -2.40 17.52
N VAL A 211 0.73 -2.05 17.12
CA VAL A 211 1.20 -0.66 17.08
C VAL A 211 1.25 -0.20 15.64
N GLU A 212 0.48 0.81 15.31
CA GLU A 212 0.49 1.45 14.00
C GLU A 212 1.63 2.47 13.92
N ASP A 213 2.44 2.40 12.86
CA ASP A 213 3.60 3.26 12.63
C ASP A 213 3.24 4.47 11.75
N LEU A 214 2.94 5.61 12.36
CA LEU A 214 2.62 6.81 11.57
C LEU A 214 3.83 7.41 10.86
N ARG A 215 5.05 6.94 11.12
CA ARG A 215 6.24 7.44 10.42
C ARG A 215 6.24 7.10 8.93
N THR A 216 5.52 6.06 8.52
CA THR A 216 5.33 5.70 7.10
C THR A 216 4.15 6.41 6.45
N THR A 217 3.57 7.42 7.11
CA THR A 217 2.66 8.36 6.44
C THR A 217 3.38 9.01 5.27
N ARG A 218 2.74 8.96 4.11
CA ARG A 218 3.32 9.41 2.84
C ARG A 218 2.36 10.33 2.11
N VAL A 219 2.91 11.10 1.19
CA VAL A 219 2.19 11.94 0.25
C VAL A 219 2.85 11.83 -1.12
N HIS A 220 2.05 11.83 -2.17
CA HIS A 220 2.56 11.87 -3.55
C HIS A 220 2.67 13.32 -4.01
N LEU A 221 3.83 13.70 -4.52
CA LEU A 221 4.10 15.04 -4.99
C LEU A 221 3.66 15.15 -6.45
N LEU A 222 2.85 16.15 -6.76
CA LEU A 222 2.52 16.47 -8.15
C LEU A 222 3.76 17.09 -8.80
N GLY A 223 4.28 16.41 -9.81
CA GLY A 223 5.36 16.93 -10.66
C GLY A 223 4.92 18.19 -11.41
N GLU A 224 5.90 18.99 -11.79
CA GLU A 224 5.68 20.19 -12.59
C GLU A 224 4.95 19.85 -13.90
N GLY A 225 3.85 20.54 -14.18
CA GLY A 225 3.01 20.29 -15.36
C GLY A 225 2.00 19.15 -15.25
N MET A 226 1.98 18.38 -14.16
CA MET A 226 0.94 17.36 -13.95
C MET A 226 -0.34 18.00 -13.39
N THR A 227 -1.46 17.78 -14.08
CA THR A 227 -2.79 18.26 -13.66
C THR A 227 -3.55 17.23 -12.81
N GLU A 228 -3.17 15.96 -12.90
CA GLU A 228 -3.79 14.86 -12.16
C GLU A 228 -2.77 14.09 -11.34
N PRO A 229 -3.17 13.53 -10.17
CA PRO A 229 -2.33 12.60 -9.43
C PRO A 229 -2.02 11.34 -10.24
N PRO A 230 -0.80 10.79 -10.11
CA PRO A 230 -0.39 9.59 -10.83
C PRO A 230 -1.25 8.38 -10.43
N LEU A 231 -1.36 7.43 -11.35
CA LEU A 231 -1.97 6.14 -11.08
C LEU A 231 -0.96 5.19 -10.44
N ALA A 232 -1.43 4.42 -9.47
CA ALA A 232 -0.65 3.45 -8.74
C ALA A 232 -1.46 2.17 -8.48
N LEU A 233 -0.76 1.04 -8.31
CA LEU A 233 -1.30 -0.18 -7.77
C LEU A 233 -1.02 -0.21 -6.26
N ASP A 234 -2.07 -0.12 -5.46
CA ASP A 234 -2.04 -0.26 -4.01
C ASP A 234 -2.24 -1.73 -3.60
N ALA A 235 -1.35 -2.22 -2.71
CA ALA A 235 -1.45 -3.53 -2.09
C ALA A 235 -1.25 -3.44 -0.57
N SER A 236 -1.92 -4.32 0.19
CA SER A 236 -1.76 -4.39 1.65
C SER A 236 -1.77 -5.83 2.14
N PHE A 237 -0.91 -6.14 3.10
CA PHE A 237 -0.68 -7.49 3.60
C PHE A 237 -1.15 -7.63 5.03
N HIS A 238 -1.96 -8.65 5.29
CA HIS A 238 -2.56 -8.91 6.58
C HIS A 238 -1.82 -10.00 7.34
N ASP A 239 -1.96 -9.99 8.65
CA ASP A 239 -1.45 -11.04 9.53
C ASP A 239 -2.19 -12.37 9.40
N THR A 240 -3.45 -12.32 8.97
CA THR A 240 -4.29 -13.50 8.73
C THR A 240 -4.71 -13.60 7.27
N PRO A 241 -5.00 -14.81 6.76
CA PRO A 241 -5.56 -14.97 5.43
C PRO A 241 -6.86 -14.17 5.24
N VAL A 242 -6.91 -13.37 4.17
CA VAL A 242 -8.06 -12.54 3.79
C VAL A 242 -8.67 -12.96 2.46
N SER A 243 -7.89 -13.49 1.52
CA SER A 243 -8.40 -13.84 0.17
C SER A 243 -9.37 -15.04 0.20
N ILE A 244 -9.04 -16.09 0.97
CA ILE A 244 -9.87 -17.31 1.10
C ILE A 244 -11.26 -16.99 1.67
N ARG A 245 -11.34 -16.05 2.62
CA ARG A 245 -12.62 -15.64 3.22
C ARG A 245 -13.48 -14.86 2.23
N MET A 246 -12.87 -14.10 1.33
CA MET A 246 -13.60 -13.38 0.29
C MET A 246 -14.21 -14.33 -0.75
N GLN A 247 -13.51 -15.41 -1.09
CA GLN A 247 -14.04 -16.45 -1.98
C GLN A 247 -15.18 -17.23 -1.32
N ALA A 248 -15.03 -17.64 -0.06
CA ALA A 248 -16.07 -18.37 0.67
C ALA A 248 -17.36 -17.55 0.86
N ALA A 249 -17.25 -16.24 1.09
CA ALA A 249 -18.40 -15.34 1.26
C ALA A 249 -19.21 -15.11 -0.04
N ARG A 250 -18.72 -15.52 -1.20
CA ARG A 250 -19.45 -15.45 -2.48
C ARG A 250 -20.10 -16.76 -2.89
N ALA A 251 -19.66 -17.86 -2.30
CA ALA A 251 -20.15 -19.19 -2.62
C ALA A 251 -21.42 -19.59 -1.83
N GLY A 252 -21.86 -18.75 -0.88
CA GLY A 252 -23.07 -18.94 -0.08
C GLY A 252 -23.92 -17.69 -0.07
#